data_AF-A0A6G3RX61-F1
#
_entry.id   AF-A0A6G3RX61-F1
#
_cell.length_a   1.000
_cell.length_b   1.000
_cell.length_c   1.000
_cell.angle_alpha   90.00
_cell.angle_beta   90.00
_cell.angle_gamma   90.00
#
_symmetry.space_group_name_H-M   'P 1'
#
loop_
_entity.id
_entity.type
_entity.pdbx_description
1 polymer ?
#
loop_
_entity_poly.entity_id
_entity_poly.type
_entity_poly.pdbx_seq_one_letter_code
_entity_poly.pdbx_strand_id
1 'polypeptide(L)'
;MRWLVGWSSTAAGPVAFASAGAMGTEGETVHPVGSQLLWGDPDPLWAVGDWRPDEVRIVKADDQTRIAVLGVCGASDEQLRVGLFAARGGALRHLTNWPGSYTAVVRTGRRVTVIGDLAGARPVFYTPWAGGTAYATAALPLADLIEANLDVGHLAALLAAPDVPEAVHDSTPYQGVRRIPPGHALILRAGA
;
A
#
# COMPACT_ATOMS: atom_id res chain seq x y z
N MET A 1 -15.09 7.03 -0.87
CA MET A 1 -13.67 7.40 -0.67
C MET A 1 -12.81 6.46 -1.50
N ARG A 2 -11.74 6.98 -2.13
CA ARG A 2 -10.83 6.23 -3.00
C ARG A 2 -9.56 5.86 -2.26
N TRP A 3 -9.24 4.58 -2.20
CA TRP A 3 -8.01 4.08 -1.57
C TRP A 3 -7.57 2.78 -2.22
N LEU A 4 -6.33 2.38 -1.97
CA LEU A 4 -5.84 1.05 -2.27
C LEU A 4 -5.56 0.30 -0.98
N VAL A 5 -5.55 -1.01 -1.10
CA VAL A 5 -5.06 -1.92 -0.06
C VAL A 5 -4.41 -3.12 -0.70
N GLY A 6 -3.39 -3.62 -0.05
CA GLY A 6 -2.81 -4.92 -0.34
C GLY A 6 -2.15 -5.46 0.92
N TRP A 7 -1.62 -6.65 0.82
CA TRP A 7 -0.71 -7.18 1.83
C TRP A 7 0.34 -8.04 1.18
N SER A 8 1.42 -8.26 1.92
CA SER A 8 2.45 -9.23 1.54
C SER A 8 2.53 -10.31 2.60
N SER A 9 2.59 -11.57 2.17
CA SER A 9 2.78 -12.72 3.05
C SER A 9 4.27 -13.08 3.17
N THR A 10 4.74 -13.36 4.38
CA THR A 10 6.08 -13.91 4.60
C THR A 10 6.15 -15.44 4.43
N ALA A 11 5.00 -16.11 4.25
CA ALA A 11 4.97 -17.57 4.23
C ALA A 11 5.87 -18.14 3.12
N ALA A 12 6.83 -18.97 3.51
CA ALA A 12 7.72 -19.73 2.64
C ALA A 12 7.12 -21.08 2.19
N GLY A 13 5.85 -21.35 2.51
CA GLY A 13 5.15 -22.60 2.17
C GLY A 13 4.67 -22.64 0.72
N PRO A 14 4.30 -23.84 0.21
CA PRO A 14 3.67 -23.96 -1.09
C PRO A 14 2.46 -23.04 -1.12
N VAL A 15 2.46 -22.09 -2.06
CA VAL A 15 1.32 -21.22 -2.30
C VAL A 15 0.22 -22.13 -2.81
N ALA A 16 -0.66 -22.60 -1.92
CA ALA A 16 -1.95 -23.09 -2.37
C ALA A 16 -2.53 -21.95 -3.22
N PHE A 17 -2.97 -22.24 -4.44
CA PHE A 17 -3.68 -21.28 -5.28
C PHE A 17 -4.99 -20.94 -4.57
N ALA A 18 -4.92 -20.11 -3.54
CA ALA A 18 -6.07 -19.57 -2.84
C ALA A 18 -6.71 -18.52 -3.76
N SER A 19 -8.02 -18.41 -3.70
CA SER A 19 -8.76 -17.28 -4.24
C SER A 19 -8.19 -15.99 -3.66
N ALA A 20 -7.86 -15.01 -4.49
CA ALA A 20 -7.29 -13.71 -4.11
C ALA A 20 -7.83 -13.18 -2.77
N GLY A 21 -6.99 -13.22 -1.73
CA GLY A 21 -7.38 -12.94 -0.36
C GLY A 21 -6.42 -13.60 0.64
N ALA A 22 -6.19 -12.97 1.79
CA ALA A 22 -5.43 -13.56 2.88
C ALA A 22 -6.42 -14.41 3.65
N MET A 23 -5.97 -15.57 4.13
CA MET A 23 -6.73 -16.25 5.15
C MET A 23 -6.74 -15.38 6.41
N GLY A 24 -7.95 -15.04 6.87
CA GLY A 24 -8.15 -14.48 8.19
C GLY A 24 -7.69 -15.45 9.28
N THR A 25 -7.77 -15.01 10.52
CA THR A 25 -7.44 -15.84 11.70
C THR A 25 -8.20 -17.16 11.75
N GLU A 26 -9.37 -17.23 11.12
CA GLU A 26 -10.24 -18.42 11.05
C GLU A 26 -10.16 -19.18 9.71
N GLY A 27 -9.27 -18.81 8.79
CA GLY A 27 -9.10 -19.50 7.50
C GLY A 27 -10.00 -19.00 6.37
N GLU A 28 -10.81 -17.96 6.61
CA GLU A 28 -11.67 -17.35 5.58
C GLU A 28 -10.88 -16.42 4.65
N THR A 29 -11.23 -16.39 3.36
CA THR A 29 -10.64 -15.47 2.38
C THR A 29 -11.11 -14.04 2.61
N VAL A 30 -10.28 -13.21 3.24
CA VAL A 30 -10.57 -11.79 3.47
C VAL A 30 -10.29 -10.98 2.21
N HIS A 31 -11.25 -10.14 1.80
CA HIS A 31 -11.07 -9.13 0.76
C HIS A 31 -11.88 -7.87 1.08
N PRO A 32 -11.46 -6.70 0.57
CA PRO A 32 -12.15 -5.45 0.88
C PRO A 32 -13.50 -5.36 0.16
N VAL A 33 -14.53 -4.89 0.85
CA VAL A 33 -15.87 -4.69 0.27
C VAL A 33 -15.83 -3.58 -0.79
N GLY A 34 -16.52 -3.81 -1.92
CA GLY A 34 -16.59 -2.82 -3.02
C GLY A 34 -15.25 -2.59 -3.71
N SER A 35 -14.37 -3.60 -3.69
CA SER A 35 -13.05 -3.53 -4.29
C SER A 35 -13.00 -4.09 -5.71
N GLN A 36 -12.04 -3.59 -6.47
CA GLN A 36 -11.57 -4.16 -7.72
C GLN A 36 -10.18 -4.77 -7.51
N LEU A 37 -10.03 -6.05 -7.84
CA LEU A 37 -8.74 -6.71 -7.82
C LEU A 37 -7.85 -6.19 -8.97
N LEU A 38 -6.68 -5.64 -8.64
CA LEU A 38 -5.68 -5.19 -9.61
C LEU A 38 -4.72 -6.32 -9.98
N TRP A 39 -4.30 -7.11 -8.98
CA TRP A 39 -3.67 -8.40 -9.18
C TRP A 39 -3.84 -9.29 -7.96
N GLY A 40 -3.87 -10.61 -8.19
CA GLY A 40 -3.98 -11.62 -7.14
C GLY A 40 -2.65 -12.07 -6.55
N ASP A 41 -2.69 -13.28 -6.01
CA ASP A 41 -1.69 -13.89 -5.12
C ASP A 41 -0.24 -13.94 -5.64
N PRO A 42 0.73 -14.23 -4.73
CA PRO A 42 0.63 -14.24 -3.26
C PRO A 42 0.50 -12.88 -2.57
N ASP A 43 0.74 -11.78 -3.28
CA ASP A 43 0.71 -10.41 -2.72
C ASP A 43 -0.37 -9.59 -3.45
N PRO A 44 -1.65 -9.82 -3.13
CA PRO A 44 -2.75 -9.22 -3.86
C PRO A 44 -2.87 -7.72 -3.58
N LEU A 45 -3.37 -7.00 -4.59
CA LEU A 45 -3.60 -5.55 -4.54
C LEU A 45 -5.01 -5.25 -5.05
N TRP A 46 -5.72 -4.40 -4.32
CA TRP A 46 -7.04 -3.90 -4.65
C TRP A 46 -7.08 -2.38 -4.76
N ALA A 47 -7.94 -1.91 -5.64
CA ALA A 47 -8.46 -0.55 -5.63
C ALA A 47 -9.86 -0.57 -5.01
N VAL A 48 -10.16 0.36 -4.10
CA VAL A 48 -11.46 0.45 -3.41
C VAL A 48 -12.05 1.84 -3.61
N GLY A 49 -13.35 1.87 -3.88
CA GLY A 49 -14.10 3.09 -4.16
C GLY A 49 -14.27 3.38 -5.65
N ASP A 50 -14.74 4.58 -5.94
CA ASP A 50 -15.17 5.05 -7.27
C ASP A 50 -14.01 5.55 -8.14
N TRP A 51 -12.93 4.77 -8.23
CA TRP A 51 -11.78 5.08 -9.09
C TRP A 51 -12.21 5.23 -10.55
N ARG A 52 -11.71 6.27 -11.22
CA ARG A 52 -11.92 6.42 -12.66
C ARG A 52 -10.95 5.52 -13.43
N PRO A 53 -11.32 5.05 -14.64
CA PRO A 53 -10.43 4.19 -15.44
C PRO A 53 -9.07 4.82 -15.75
N ASP A 54 -9.00 6.14 -15.89
CA ASP A 54 -7.76 6.90 -16.14
C ASP A 54 -6.91 7.13 -14.88
N GLU A 55 -7.48 6.92 -13.69
CA GLU A 55 -6.80 7.08 -12.39
C GLU A 55 -6.17 5.78 -11.88
N VAL A 56 -6.41 4.64 -12.52
CA VAL A 56 -5.82 3.34 -12.13
C VAL A 56 -5.16 2.71 -13.34
N ARG A 57 -3.83 2.69 -13.35
CA ARG A 57 -3.06 2.15 -14.46
C ARG A 57 -2.14 1.05 -13.99
N ILE A 58 -2.18 -0.08 -14.70
CA ILE A 58 -1.32 -1.24 -14.41
C ILE A 58 -0.46 -1.49 -15.64
N VAL A 59 0.86 -1.48 -15.45
CA VAL A 59 1.83 -1.86 -16.48
C VAL A 59 2.57 -3.11 -16.01
N LYS A 60 2.56 -4.13 -16.86
CA LYS A 60 3.26 -5.40 -16.65
C LYS A 60 4.46 -5.45 -17.59
N ALA A 61 5.66 -5.63 -17.03
CA ALA A 61 6.88 -5.86 -17.80
C ALA A 61 7.10 -7.35 -18.10
N ASP A 62 6.82 -8.20 -17.12
CA ASP A 62 6.88 -9.67 -17.21
C ASP A 62 5.94 -10.28 -16.14
N ASP A 63 5.93 -11.61 -15.99
CA ASP A 63 5.03 -12.29 -15.04
C ASP A 63 5.23 -11.87 -13.58
N GLN A 64 6.44 -11.47 -13.22
CA GLN A 64 6.84 -11.16 -11.85
C GLN A 64 7.04 -9.66 -11.59
N THR A 65 7.03 -8.84 -12.64
CA THR A 65 7.40 -7.43 -12.59
C THR A 65 6.24 -6.57 -13.13
N ARG A 66 5.58 -5.85 -12.23
CA ARG A 66 4.44 -4.99 -12.55
C ARG A 66 4.39 -3.77 -11.65
N ILE A 67 3.75 -2.71 -12.14
CA ILE A 67 3.46 -1.48 -11.40
C ILE A 67 1.97 -1.19 -11.50
N ALA A 68 1.35 -0.77 -10.39
CA ALA A 68 0.08 -0.07 -10.36
C ALA A 68 0.33 1.38 -9.97
N VAL A 69 -0.22 2.32 -10.72
CA VAL A 69 -0.23 3.75 -10.42
C VAL A 69 -1.66 4.17 -10.18
N LEU A 70 -1.93 4.71 -8.98
CA LEU A 70 -3.25 5.14 -8.57
C LEU A 70 -3.28 6.64 -8.30
N GLY A 71 -4.12 7.36 -9.01
CA GLY A 71 -4.25 8.81 -9.02
C GLY A 71 -3.87 9.43 -10.36
N VAL A 72 -3.74 10.75 -10.37
CA VAL A 72 -3.38 11.50 -11.58
C VAL A 72 -1.88 11.43 -11.76
N CYS A 73 -1.42 10.77 -12.82
CA CYS A 73 0.00 10.67 -13.15
C CYS A 73 0.18 10.99 -14.64
N GLY A 74 1.11 11.89 -14.96
CA GLY A 74 1.37 12.32 -16.34
C GLY A 74 2.38 11.45 -17.09
N ALA A 75 2.85 10.34 -16.52
CA ALA A 75 3.69 9.38 -17.25
C ALA A 75 2.88 8.64 -18.31
N SER A 76 3.46 8.39 -19.48
CA SER A 76 2.96 7.39 -20.43
C SER A 76 3.27 5.97 -19.94
N ASP A 77 2.59 4.97 -20.51
CA ASP A 77 2.81 3.57 -20.13
C ASP A 77 4.26 3.10 -20.42
N GLU A 78 4.92 3.63 -21.46
CA GLU A 78 6.34 3.34 -21.70
C GLU A 78 7.24 3.99 -20.64
N GLN A 79 6.92 5.21 -20.18
CA GLN A 79 7.64 5.84 -19.06
C GLN A 79 7.43 5.07 -17.75
N LEU A 80 6.22 4.54 -17.51
CA LEU A 80 5.95 3.64 -16.38
C LEU A 80 6.78 2.36 -16.49
N ARG A 81 6.89 1.78 -17.69
CA ARG A 81 7.69 0.58 -17.95
C ARG A 81 9.18 0.81 -17.70
N VAL A 82 9.72 1.94 -18.18
CA VAL A 82 11.11 2.36 -17.90
C VAL A 82 11.34 2.56 -16.40
N GLY A 83 10.43 3.27 -15.72
CA GLY A 83 10.50 3.46 -14.27
C GLY A 83 10.46 2.15 -13.49
N LEU A 84 9.60 1.21 -13.91
CA LEU A 84 9.49 -0.13 -13.33
C LEU A 84 10.81 -0.92 -13.44
N PHE A 85 11.49 -0.89 -14.60
CA PHE A 85 12.80 -1.51 -14.75
C PHE A 85 13.89 -0.85 -13.88
N ALA A 86 13.88 0.48 -13.78
CA ALA A 86 14.81 1.19 -12.88
C ALA A 86 14.57 0.82 -11.40
N ALA A 87 13.30 0.75 -10.98
CA ALA A 87 12.90 0.38 -9.63
C ALA A 87 13.24 -1.07 -9.27
N ARG A 88 13.20 -1.99 -10.25
CA ARG A 88 13.70 -3.37 -10.07
C ARG A 88 15.15 -3.37 -9.58
N GLY A 89 16.01 -2.51 -10.14
CA GLY A 89 17.38 -2.28 -9.70
C GLY A 89 17.56 -1.45 -8.42
N GLY A 90 16.48 -1.03 -7.76
CA GLY A 90 16.50 -0.25 -6.51
C GLY A 90 16.45 1.28 -6.70
N ALA A 91 16.39 1.77 -7.94
CA ALA A 91 16.34 3.21 -8.23
C ALA A 91 14.91 3.77 -8.10
N LEU A 92 14.35 3.73 -6.88
CA LEU A 92 12.93 4.06 -6.62
C LEU A 92 12.58 5.52 -6.96
N ARG A 93 13.54 6.45 -6.90
CA ARG A 93 13.36 7.87 -7.26
C ARG A 93 12.78 8.09 -8.66
N HIS A 94 12.98 7.16 -9.58
CA HIS A 94 12.41 7.29 -10.93
C HIS A 94 10.88 7.24 -10.93
N LEU A 95 10.28 6.63 -9.90
CA LEU A 95 8.84 6.51 -9.74
C LEU A 95 8.20 7.78 -9.15
N THR A 96 8.98 8.77 -8.70
CA THR A 96 8.50 10.03 -8.14
C THR A 96 8.73 11.24 -9.06
N ASN A 97 9.29 11.01 -10.26
CA ASN A 97 9.66 12.07 -11.20
C ASN A 97 8.55 12.44 -12.19
N TRP A 98 7.38 11.81 -12.10
CA TRP A 98 6.28 12.08 -13.00
C TRP A 98 5.40 13.20 -12.45
N PRO A 99 4.88 14.10 -13.29
CA PRO A 99 3.98 15.13 -12.82
C PRO A 99 2.66 14.50 -12.35
N GLY A 100 2.09 15.02 -11.28
CA GLY A 100 0.76 14.64 -10.79
C GLY A 100 0.72 14.32 -9.29
N SER A 101 -0.38 13.69 -8.89
CA SER A 101 -0.66 13.26 -7.53
C SER A 101 -1.10 11.80 -7.58
N TYR A 102 -0.18 10.90 -7.27
CA TYR A 102 -0.38 9.45 -7.40
C TYR A 102 0.38 8.67 -6.33
N THR A 103 -0.03 7.42 -6.15
CA THR A 103 0.69 6.41 -5.38
C THR A 103 1.13 5.32 -6.34
N ALA A 104 2.39 4.87 -6.24
CA ALA A 104 2.91 3.78 -7.05
C ALA A 104 3.12 2.54 -6.19
N VAL A 105 2.58 1.40 -6.63
CA VAL A 105 2.82 0.08 -6.05
C VAL A 105 3.57 -0.75 -7.07
N VAL A 106 4.78 -1.17 -6.73
CA VAL A 106 5.62 -2.03 -7.57
C VAL A 106 5.72 -3.40 -6.96
N ARG A 107 5.47 -4.42 -7.77
CA ARG A 107 5.81 -5.81 -7.44
C ARG A 107 6.95 -6.26 -8.35
N THR A 108 8.01 -6.78 -7.75
CA THR A 108 9.16 -7.37 -8.44
C THR A 108 9.51 -8.69 -7.77
N GLY A 109 9.12 -9.80 -8.37
CA GLY A 109 9.22 -11.12 -7.75
C GLY A 109 8.40 -11.17 -6.46
N ARG A 110 9.08 -11.36 -5.32
CA ARG A 110 8.51 -11.38 -3.96
C ARG A 110 8.66 -10.07 -3.19
N ARG A 111 9.10 -9.01 -3.86
CA ARG A 111 9.23 -7.68 -3.25
C ARG A 111 8.04 -6.82 -3.67
N VAL A 112 7.35 -6.26 -2.69
CA VAL A 112 6.37 -5.19 -2.90
C VAL A 112 6.98 -3.88 -2.43
N THR A 113 6.78 -2.81 -3.19
CA THR A 113 7.24 -1.47 -2.84
C THR A 113 6.11 -0.49 -3.06
N VAL A 114 5.72 0.23 -2.01
CA VAL A 114 4.66 1.23 -2.05
C VAL A 114 5.29 2.60 -1.85
N ILE A 115 5.02 3.51 -2.79
CA ILE A 115 5.61 4.84 -2.83
C ILE A 115 4.47 5.84 -2.83
N GLY A 116 4.35 6.58 -1.73
CA GLY A 116 3.52 7.77 -1.65
C GLY A 116 4.17 8.97 -2.35
N ASP A 117 3.56 10.13 -2.25
CA ASP A 117 4.19 11.36 -2.72
C ASP A 117 5.26 11.87 -1.73
N LEU A 118 6.14 12.73 -2.22
CA LEU A 118 7.23 13.29 -1.41
C LEU A 118 6.73 14.22 -0.29
N ALA A 119 5.57 14.87 -0.48
CA ALA A 119 5.00 15.80 0.50
C ALA A 119 4.11 15.11 1.56
N GLY A 120 3.83 13.82 1.40
CA GLY A 120 2.96 13.05 2.29
C GLY A 120 1.47 13.36 2.14
N ALA A 121 1.06 14.05 1.07
CA ALA A 121 -0.35 14.34 0.78
C ALA A 121 -1.18 13.09 0.43
N ARG A 122 -0.52 12.01 0.00
CA ARG A 122 -1.02 10.66 -0.25
C ARG A 122 -0.36 9.71 0.74
N PRO A 123 -0.88 9.66 1.98
CA PRO A 123 -0.30 8.83 3.02
C PRO A 123 -0.40 7.35 2.66
N VAL A 124 0.59 6.59 3.11
CA VAL A 124 0.58 5.13 3.10
C VAL A 124 0.63 4.69 4.56
N PHE A 125 -0.22 3.73 4.90
CA PHE A 125 -0.32 3.13 6.21
C PHE A 125 0.01 1.65 6.13
N TYR A 126 0.41 1.08 7.25
CA TYR A 126 0.69 -0.34 7.35
C TYR A 126 0.38 -0.88 8.75
N THR A 127 0.14 -2.20 8.81
CA THR A 127 -0.03 -2.97 10.04
C THR A 127 0.46 -4.41 9.83
N PRO A 128 1.02 -5.08 10.85
CA PRO A 128 1.21 -6.53 10.79
C PRO A 128 -0.12 -7.26 10.55
N TRP A 129 -0.13 -8.23 9.62
CA TRP A 129 -1.33 -9.00 9.29
C TRP A 129 -0.98 -10.36 8.71
N ALA A 130 -1.63 -11.43 9.18
CA ALA A 130 -1.51 -12.80 8.66
C ALA A 130 -0.04 -13.26 8.44
N GLY A 131 0.83 -12.99 9.41
CA GLY A 131 2.27 -13.32 9.34
C GLY A 131 3.12 -12.40 8.46
N GLY A 132 2.52 -11.43 7.77
CA GLY A 132 3.22 -10.42 7.00
C GLY A 132 2.74 -9.00 7.30
N THR A 133 2.53 -8.19 6.26
CA THR A 133 2.14 -6.78 6.42
C THR A 133 1.01 -6.43 5.47
N ALA A 134 -0.08 -5.91 6.03
CA ALA A 134 -1.11 -5.21 5.27
C ALA A 134 -0.76 -3.72 5.15
N TYR A 135 -1.10 -3.13 4.01
CA TYR A 135 -0.85 -1.72 3.72
C TYR A 135 -2.02 -1.12 2.96
N ALA A 136 -2.26 0.18 3.15
CA ALA A 136 -3.34 0.90 2.48
C ALA A 136 -3.03 2.39 2.39
N THR A 137 -3.75 3.12 1.53
CA THR A 137 -3.70 4.59 1.51
C THR A 137 -4.74 5.24 2.41
N ALA A 138 -5.42 4.45 3.24
CA ALA A 138 -6.33 4.89 4.29
C ALA A 138 -6.08 4.05 5.55
N ALA A 139 -6.08 4.68 6.72
CA ALA A 139 -5.80 4.00 7.99
C ALA A 139 -7.00 3.16 8.47
N LEU A 140 -8.22 3.67 8.31
CA LEU A 140 -9.44 3.04 8.83
C LEU A 140 -9.65 1.59 8.34
N PRO A 141 -9.44 1.24 7.06
CA PRO A 141 -9.55 -0.15 6.62
C PRO A 141 -8.53 -1.09 7.27
N LEU A 142 -7.34 -0.60 7.62
CA LEU A 142 -6.36 -1.40 8.35
C LEU A 142 -6.74 -1.55 9.81
N ALA A 143 -7.33 -0.51 10.40
CA ALA A 143 -7.87 -0.55 11.76
C ALA A 143 -9.02 -1.54 11.88
N ASP A 144 -9.95 -1.51 10.91
CA ASP A 144 -11.06 -2.47 10.80
C ASP A 144 -10.54 -3.90 10.65
N LEU A 145 -9.54 -4.11 9.77
CA LEU A 145 -8.93 -5.42 9.53
C LEU A 145 -8.34 -6.07 10.79
N ILE A 146 -7.74 -5.28 11.69
CA ILE A 146 -7.12 -5.78 12.92
C ILE A 146 -7.97 -5.55 14.18
N GLU A 147 -9.21 -5.07 14.01
CA GLU A 147 -10.10 -4.66 15.11
C GLU A 147 -9.41 -3.71 16.11
N ALA A 148 -8.71 -2.70 15.59
CA ALA A 148 -7.89 -1.79 16.38
C ALA A 148 -8.70 -0.94 17.36
N ASN A 149 -8.19 -0.82 18.58
CA ASN A 149 -8.63 0.19 19.53
C ASN A 149 -8.16 1.60 19.13
N LEU A 150 -8.81 2.63 19.66
CA LEU A 150 -8.34 4.01 19.53
C LEU A 150 -7.08 4.26 20.35
N ASP A 151 -6.14 5.01 19.78
CA ASP A 151 -4.99 5.55 20.49
C ASP A 151 -5.38 6.88 21.17
N VAL A 152 -5.76 6.78 22.45
CA VAL A 152 -6.14 7.95 23.26
C VAL A 152 -4.99 8.95 23.39
N GLY A 153 -3.73 8.47 23.41
CA GLY A 153 -2.55 9.33 23.48
C GLY A 153 -2.40 10.17 22.22
N HIS A 154 -2.55 9.54 21.05
CA HIS A 154 -2.58 10.24 19.76
C HIS A 154 -3.68 11.31 19.72
N LEU A 155 -4.90 10.95 20.12
CA LEU A 155 -6.04 11.86 20.11
C LEU A 155 -5.86 13.03 21.09
N ALA A 156 -5.35 12.76 22.29
CA ALA A 156 -5.04 13.78 23.27
C ALA A 156 -3.94 14.74 22.75
N ALA A 157 -2.91 14.23 22.08
CA ALA A 157 -1.87 15.05 21.46
C ALA A 157 -2.43 15.96 20.36
N LEU A 158 -3.31 15.44 19.48
CA LEU A 158 -3.98 16.26 18.47
C LEU A 158 -4.86 17.36 19.07
N LEU A 159 -5.55 17.08 20.17
CA LEU A 159 -6.38 18.07 20.87
C LEU A 159 -5.54 19.12 21.59
N ALA A 160 -4.42 18.71 22.20
CA ALA A 160 -3.54 19.60 22.96
C ALA A 160 -2.64 20.47 22.07
N ALA A 161 -2.22 19.95 20.90
CA ALA A 161 -1.26 20.60 20.01
C ALA A 161 -1.57 20.32 18.52
N PRO A 162 -2.69 20.81 17.98
CA PRO A 162 -3.14 20.50 16.62
C PRO A 162 -2.18 20.97 15.52
N ASP A 163 -1.44 22.06 15.76
CA ASP A 163 -0.49 22.65 14.81
C ASP A 163 0.94 22.08 14.95
N VAL A 164 1.13 21.04 15.75
CA VAL A 164 2.44 20.41 16.01
C VAL A 164 2.42 18.96 15.51
N PRO A 165 2.61 18.73 14.20
CA PRO A 165 2.57 17.37 13.62
C PRO A 165 3.60 16.42 14.24
N GLU A 166 4.72 16.94 14.76
CA GLU A 166 5.73 16.17 15.48
C GLU A 166 5.18 15.53 16.77
N ALA A 167 4.12 16.07 17.36
CA ALA A 167 3.52 15.52 18.58
C ALA A 167 2.94 14.11 18.39
N VAL A 168 2.59 13.74 17.15
CA VAL A 168 2.05 12.43 16.80
C VAL A 168 2.98 11.59 15.93
N HIS A 169 4.06 12.16 15.38
CA HIS A 169 5.01 11.47 14.52
C HIS A 169 4.31 10.59 13.46
N ASP A 170 4.68 9.30 13.39
CA ASP A 170 4.16 8.31 12.44
C ASP A 170 2.97 7.50 13.00
N SER A 171 2.41 7.92 14.14
CA SER A 171 1.24 7.25 14.73
C SER A 171 -0.05 7.61 13.99
N THR A 172 -1.11 6.87 14.29
CA THR A 172 -2.46 7.16 13.79
C THR A 172 -3.44 7.12 14.97
N PRO A 173 -4.70 7.55 14.78
CA PRO A 173 -5.73 7.38 15.80
C PRO A 173 -6.03 5.93 16.18
N TYR A 174 -5.46 4.94 15.48
CA TYR A 174 -5.72 3.52 15.67
C TYR A 174 -4.45 2.80 16.14
N GLN A 175 -4.55 2.09 17.25
CA GLN A 175 -3.44 1.30 17.78
C GLN A 175 -3.03 0.22 16.77
N GLY A 176 -1.73 0.00 16.61
CA GLY A 176 -1.18 -1.00 15.68
C GLY A 176 -1.13 -0.56 14.21
N VAL A 177 -1.83 0.52 13.83
CA VAL A 177 -1.73 1.10 12.48
C VAL A 177 -0.72 2.25 12.49
N ARG A 178 0.25 2.19 11.58
CA ARG A 178 1.33 3.18 11.46
C ARG A 178 1.31 3.83 10.09
N ARG A 179 1.69 5.10 10.04
CA ARG A 179 1.90 5.86 8.80
C ARG A 179 3.35 5.73 8.35
N ILE A 180 3.57 5.71 7.04
CA ILE A 180 4.89 5.90 6.43
C ILE A 180 5.19 7.41 6.40
N PRO A 181 6.36 7.86 6.90
CA PRO A 181 6.70 9.28 6.86
C PRO A 181 6.74 9.82 5.43
N PRO A 182 6.50 11.13 5.22
CA PRO A 182 6.70 11.77 3.92
C PRO A 182 8.09 11.47 3.34
N GLY A 183 8.18 11.30 2.02
CA GLY A 183 9.43 11.00 1.33
C GLY A 183 9.99 9.59 1.55
N HIS A 184 9.28 8.70 2.25
CA HIS A 184 9.67 7.32 2.46
C HIS A 184 8.85 6.34 1.60
N ALA A 185 9.42 5.16 1.36
CA ALA A 185 8.74 4.05 0.69
C ALA A 185 8.59 2.87 1.66
N LEU A 186 7.45 2.20 1.61
CA LEU A 186 7.27 0.90 2.26
C LEU A 186 7.84 -0.19 1.35
N ILE A 187 8.82 -0.95 1.84
CA ILE A 187 9.42 -2.07 1.11
C ILE A 187 9.15 -3.36 1.88
N LEU A 188 8.31 -4.23 1.30
CA LEU A 188 7.97 -5.52 1.85
C LEU A 188 8.77 -6.60 1.12
N ARG A 189 9.34 -7.53 1.88
CA ARG A 189 10.11 -8.67 1.40
C ARG A 189 9.64 -9.91 2.13
N ALA A 190 9.50 -11.02 1.42
CA ALA A 190 9.27 -12.31 2.07
C ALA A 190 10.57 -12.78 2.75
N GLY A 191 10.51 -12.94 4.09
CA GLY A 191 11.55 -13.58 4.90
C GLY A 191 12.81 -12.73 5.14
N ALA A 192 13.07 -12.42 6.41
CA ALA A 192 14.41 -12.40 6.99
C ALA A 192 14.38 -13.38 8.17
#